data_AF-A0A812IJ56-F1
#
_entry.id   AF-A0A812IJ56-F1
#
_cell.length_a   1.000
_cell.length_b   1.000
_cell.length_c   1.000
_cell.angle_alpha   90.00
_cell.angle_beta   90.00
_cell.angle_gamma   90.00
#
_symmetry.space_group_name_H-M   'P 1'
#
loop_
_entity.id
_entity.type
_entity.pdbx_description
1 polymer ?
#
loop_
_entity_poly.entity_id
_entity_poly.type
_entity_poly.pdbx_seq_one_letter_code
_entity_poly.pdbx_strand_id
1 'polypeptide(L)'
;MYYVVSNLVMPLTRSRRLSYAELAGPNKVNWFISHFWGTSFRHFVFSIRKHAESVAVANNYIGNWADRTYWICSLSNNQWNVAEEVGQSWEESSFYLTLTCGYCAGTAMILDDEAMPLTRAWCLFEVLQTKEIGDRQNSFEGLWLCTATGVLHKGKAGVDVAMRIAERLSTLKLEDATASVQKDKDMIDDLVSQMPGGFNAMNAFVKQNIAEATSSAPLKGFCCRKPEQ
;
A
#
# COMPACT_ATOMS: atom_id res chain seq x y z
N MET A 1 1.11 3.38 -13.69
CA MET A 1 2.46 3.98 -13.55
C MET A 1 3.43 3.70 -14.70
N TYR A 2 3.40 2.55 -15.41
CA TYR A 2 4.35 2.28 -16.51
C TYR A 2 4.52 3.44 -17.51
N TYR A 3 3.40 3.96 -18.04
CA TYR A 3 3.42 5.08 -18.99
C TYR A 3 4.05 6.35 -18.42
N VAL A 4 3.70 6.70 -17.17
CA VAL A 4 4.22 7.88 -16.46
C VAL A 4 5.73 7.76 -16.28
N VAL A 5 6.21 6.58 -15.90
CA VAL A 5 7.64 6.36 -15.72
C VAL A 5 8.38 6.51 -17.04
N SER A 6 7.95 5.81 -18.10
CA SER A 6 8.67 5.80 -19.36
C SER A 6 8.60 7.12 -20.14
N ASN A 7 7.48 7.84 -20.07
CA ASN A 7 7.25 9.04 -20.88
C ASN A 7 7.43 10.36 -20.13
N LEU A 8 7.45 10.36 -18.79
CA LEU A 8 7.61 11.57 -17.99
C LEU A 8 8.81 11.47 -17.05
N VAL A 9 8.83 10.51 -16.13
CA VAL A 9 9.87 10.42 -15.09
C VAL A 9 11.25 10.23 -15.71
N MET A 10 11.42 9.21 -16.56
CA MET A 10 12.70 8.90 -17.18
C MET A 10 13.21 10.06 -18.06
N PRO A 11 12.40 10.67 -18.95
CA PRO A 11 12.84 11.87 -19.68
C PRO A 11 13.26 13.03 -18.78
N LEU A 12 12.52 13.32 -17.71
CA LEU A 12 12.81 14.43 -16.79
C LEU A 12 14.11 14.20 -16.01
N THR A 13 14.36 12.97 -15.57
CA THR A 13 15.55 12.65 -14.76
C THR A 13 16.78 12.29 -15.60
N ARG A 14 16.68 12.22 -16.94
CA ARG A 14 17.74 11.76 -17.84
C ARG A 14 19.09 12.45 -17.68
N SER A 15 19.09 13.77 -17.50
CA SER A 15 20.34 14.55 -17.43
C SER A 15 21.12 14.35 -16.14
N ARG A 16 20.44 13.97 -15.05
CA ARG A 16 21.02 13.80 -13.71
C ARG A 16 21.09 12.34 -13.26
N ARG A 17 20.24 11.47 -13.83
CA ARG A 17 20.08 10.05 -13.49
C ARG A 17 19.79 9.81 -12.01
N LEU A 18 18.93 10.67 -11.45
CA LEU A 18 18.42 10.60 -10.08
C LEU A 18 16.97 10.09 -10.08
N SER A 19 16.43 9.81 -8.89
CA SER A 19 14.99 9.66 -8.72
C SER A 19 14.24 10.96 -9.07
N TYR A 20 12.93 10.86 -9.31
CA TYR A 20 12.12 12.07 -9.51
C TYR A 20 12.03 12.90 -8.22
N ALA A 21 11.95 12.23 -7.07
CA ALA A 21 11.88 12.90 -5.76
C ALA A 21 13.12 13.77 -5.50
N GLU A 22 14.32 13.30 -5.83
CA GLU A 22 15.55 14.09 -5.72
C GLU A 22 15.58 15.26 -6.70
N LEU A 23 15.09 15.06 -7.93
CA LEU A 23 15.05 16.11 -8.94
C LEU A 23 14.05 17.22 -8.60
N ALA A 24 12.85 16.85 -8.14
CA ALA A 24 11.75 17.77 -7.88
C ALA A 24 11.88 18.50 -6.53
N GLY A 25 12.67 17.96 -5.60
CA GLY A 25 12.83 18.46 -4.24
C GLY A 25 12.26 17.47 -3.22
N PRO A 26 13.12 16.74 -2.48
CA PRO A 26 12.66 15.71 -1.55
C PRO A 26 11.93 16.34 -0.36
N ASN A 27 10.91 15.64 0.12
CA ASN A 27 10.18 16.00 1.32
C ASN A 27 10.17 14.82 2.30
N LYS A 28 10.02 15.13 3.59
CA LYS A 28 9.85 14.12 4.62
C LYS A 28 8.56 13.33 4.36
N VAL A 29 8.65 11.99 4.29
CA VAL A 29 7.51 11.11 4.03
C VAL A 29 6.47 11.17 5.15
N ASN A 30 5.17 11.15 4.80
CA ASN A 30 4.10 10.89 5.75
C ASN A 30 3.54 9.48 5.57
N TRP A 31 3.37 9.02 4.34
CA TRP A 31 2.74 7.73 4.03
C TRP A 31 3.50 6.97 2.96
N PHE A 32 3.54 5.65 3.12
CA PHE A 32 4.06 4.73 2.12
C PHE A 32 2.94 4.32 1.15
N ILE A 33 3.21 4.31 -0.16
CA ILE A 33 2.24 3.87 -1.16
C ILE A 33 2.61 2.49 -1.70
N SER A 34 1.77 1.51 -1.38
CA SER A 34 1.79 0.18 -2.02
C SER A 34 0.86 0.18 -3.23
N HIS A 35 1.37 -0.16 -4.42
CA HIS A 35 0.55 -0.14 -5.63
C HIS A 35 1.06 -1.04 -6.75
N PHE A 36 0.14 -1.45 -7.63
CA PHE A 36 0.50 -2.08 -8.90
C PHE A 36 0.85 -1.01 -9.94
N TRP A 37 1.95 -1.22 -10.67
CA TRP A 37 2.37 -0.30 -11.73
C TRP A 37 1.47 -0.29 -12.95
N GLY A 38 0.69 -1.34 -13.18
CA GLY A 38 -0.31 -1.39 -14.26
C GLY A 38 -1.58 -0.61 -13.95
N THR A 39 -1.81 -0.22 -12.69
CA THR A 39 -2.96 0.60 -12.32
C THR A 39 -2.96 1.92 -13.11
N SER A 40 -4.14 2.27 -13.63
CA SER A 40 -4.38 3.52 -14.37
C SER A 40 -3.90 4.72 -13.57
N PHE A 41 -3.17 5.65 -14.21
CA PHE A 41 -2.66 6.82 -13.52
C PHE A 41 -3.78 7.71 -12.95
N ARG A 42 -4.90 7.83 -13.68
CA ARG A 42 -6.09 8.56 -13.20
C ARG A 42 -6.64 7.94 -11.92
N HIS A 43 -6.77 6.61 -11.89
CA HIS A 43 -7.22 5.87 -10.71
C HIS A 43 -6.27 6.10 -9.54
N PHE A 44 -4.97 5.94 -9.77
CA PHE A 44 -3.93 6.15 -8.78
C PHE A 44 -4.00 7.54 -8.13
N VAL A 45 -4.09 8.61 -8.94
CA VAL A 45 -4.21 9.98 -8.46
C VAL A 45 -5.49 10.19 -7.64
N PHE A 46 -6.63 9.67 -8.10
CA PHE A 46 -7.88 9.79 -7.35
C PHE A 46 -7.85 9.03 -6.03
N SER A 47 -7.28 7.83 -5.99
CA SER A 47 -7.12 7.06 -4.76
C SER A 47 -6.23 7.77 -3.74
N ILE A 48 -5.08 8.32 -4.17
CA ILE A 48 -4.19 9.10 -3.29
C ILE A 48 -4.90 10.35 -2.77
N ARG A 49 -5.62 11.07 -3.64
CA ARG A 49 -6.39 12.24 -3.22
C ARG A 49 -7.43 11.87 -2.16
N LYS A 50 -8.19 10.79 -2.37
CA LYS A 50 -9.20 10.33 -1.40
C LYS A 50 -8.58 9.90 -0.08
N HIS A 51 -7.40 9.30 -0.13
CA HIS A 51 -6.61 9.01 1.06
C HIS A 51 -6.20 10.29 1.79
N ALA A 52 -5.58 11.26 1.09
CA ALA A 52 -5.16 12.54 1.66
C ALA A 52 -6.32 13.32 2.29
N GLU A 53 -7.46 13.39 1.60
CA GLU A 53 -8.71 13.99 2.10
C GLU A 53 -9.21 13.27 3.37
N SER A 54 -9.04 11.95 3.46
CA SER A 54 -9.49 11.16 4.62
C SER A 54 -8.57 11.32 5.83
N VAL A 55 -7.25 11.45 5.62
CA VAL A 55 -6.27 11.76 6.67
C VAL A 55 -6.47 13.20 7.18
N ALA A 56 -6.75 14.14 6.29
CA ALA A 56 -6.90 15.57 6.62
C ALA A 56 -8.07 15.88 7.56
N VAL A 57 -9.06 14.99 7.65
CA VAL A 57 -10.24 15.12 8.51
C VAL A 57 -10.25 14.12 9.67
N ALA A 58 -9.18 13.34 9.85
CA ALA A 58 -9.08 12.39 10.94
C ALA A 58 -8.75 13.11 12.28
N ASN A 59 -9.24 12.55 13.39
CA ASN A 59 -8.89 12.96 14.76
C ASN A 59 -9.21 14.42 15.13
N ASN A 60 -10.31 15.00 14.62
CA ASN A 60 -10.73 16.40 14.86
C ASN A 60 -9.67 17.46 14.46
N TYR A 61 -8.65 17.07 13.71
CA TYR A 61 -7.68 17.97 13.11
C TYR A 61 -8.17 18.36 11.72
N ILE A 62 -8.15 19.66 11.39
CA ILE A 62 -8.41 20.17 10.04
C ILE A 62 -7.05 20.54 9.45
N GLY A 63 -6.41 19.58 8.80
CA GLY A 63 -5.20 19.84 8.02
C GLY A 63 -5.54 20.13 6.56
N ASN A 64 -4.61 20.73 5.82
CA ASN A 64 -4.73 20.77 4.37
C ASN A 64 -4.33 19.39 3.80
N TRP A 65 -5.21 18.77 3.01
CA TRP A 65 -4.91 17.49 2.37
C TRP A 65 -3.76 17.61 1.35
N ALA A 66 -3.52 18.81 0.82
CA ALA A 66 -2.44 19.09 -0.14
C ALA A 66 -1.04 19.03 0.49
N ASP A 67 -0.93 19.11 1.82
CA ASP A 67 0.37 19.10 2.52
C ASP A 67 0.88 17.66 2.74
N ARG A 68 0.15 16.64 2.28
CA ARG A 68 0.49 15.23 2.49
C ARG A 68 1.56 14.76 1.52
N THR A 69 2.61 14.17 2.07
CA THR A 69 3.73 13.64 1.31
C THR A 69 3.71 12.11 1.28
N TYR A 70 3.99 11.57 0.11
CA TYR A 70 3.91 10.15 -0.16
C TYR A 70 5.24 9.65 -0.70
N TRP A 71 5.72 8.52 -0.17
CA TRP A 71 6.73 7.74 -0.85
C TRP A 71 6.04 6.82 -1.85
N ILE A 72 6.46 6.90 -3.11
CA ILE A 72 5.87 6.15 -4.22
C ILE A 72 7.03 5.54 -4.98
N CYS A 73 7.15 4.21 -5.04
CA CYS A 73 8.33 3.54 -5.60
C CYS A 73 8.72 4.04 -7.01
N SER A 74 7.73 4.32 -7.87
CA SER A 74 7.98 4.84 -9.23
C SER A 74 8.53 6.28 -9.30
N LEU A 75 8.44 7.06 -8.22
CA LEU A 75 8.92 8.44 -8.14
C LEU A 75 10.11 8.59 -7.18
N SER A 76 10.10 7.81 -6.11
CA SER A 76 11.08 7.86 -5.02
C SER A 76 12.32 7.04 -5.31
N ASN A 77 12.20 5.91 -6.03
CA ASN A 77 13.36 5.11 -6.39
C ASN A 77 14.04 5.72 -7.62
N ASN A 78 15.36 5.61 -7.68
CA ASN A 78 16.12 5.91 -8.87
C ASN A 78 15.82 4.89 -9.98
N GLN A 79 14.96 5.28 -10.91
CA GLN A 79 14.55 4.43 -12.04
C GLN A 79 15.70 4.09 -13.00
N TRP A 80 16.84 4.78 -12.90
CA TRP A 80 18.06 4.46 -13.66
C TRP A 80 18.90 3.37 -13.01
N ASN A 81 18.68 3.06 -11.73
CA ASN A 81 19.42 2.04 -11.00
C ASN A 81 18.57 1.35 -9.91
N VAL A 82 17.43 0.77 -10.33
CA VAL A 82 16.48 0.13 -9.39
C VAL A 82 17.10 -1.01 -8.58
N ALA A 83 18.13 -1.69 -9.10
CA ALA A 83 18.80 -2.75 -8.36
C ALA A 83 19.49 -2.24 -7.08
N GLU A 84 20.05 -1.02 -7.12
CA GLU A 84 20.68 -0.39 -5.94
C GLU A 84 19.63 -0.02 -4.89
N GLU A 85 18.41 0.26 -5.30
CA GLU A 85 17.28 0.61 -4.42
C GLU A 85 16.75 -0.60 -3.63
N VAL A 86 17.07 -1.81 -4.06
CA VAL A 86 16.78 -3.05 -3.30
C VAL A 86 17.92 -3.38 -2.35
N GLY A 87 19.16 -2.97 -2.66
CA GLY A 87 20.35 -3.26 -1.86
C GLY A 87 20.86 -4.70 -2.01
N GLN A 88 21.74 -5.11 -1.10
CA GLN A 88 22.22 -6.50 -1.02
C GLN A 88 21.21 -7.42 -0.33
N SER A 89 20.41 -6.86 0.58
CA SER A 89 19.29 -7.53 1.23
C SER A 89 18.06 -6.63 1.22
N TRP A 90 16.88 -7.23 1.31
CA TRP A 90 15.62 -6.48 1.28
C TRP A 90 15.48 -5.49 2.44
N GLU A 91 16.18 -5.69 3.56
CA GLU A 91 16.24 -4.75 4.68
C GLU A 91 17.00 -3.45 4.34
N GLU A 92 17.89 -3.49 3.35
CA GLU A 92 18.57 -2.31 2.84
C GLU A 92 17.74 -1.55 1.81
N SER A 93 16.63 -2.15 1.36
CA SER A 93 15.81 -1.56 0.30
C SER A 93 15.17 -0.24 0.74
N SER A 94 15.04 0.68 -0.21
CA SER A 94 14.45 2.00 0.05
C SER A 94 12.99 1.91 0.50
N PHE A 95 12.25 0.85 0.11
CA PHE A 95 10.89 0.62 0.60
C PHE A 95 10.87 0.29 2.10
N TYR A 96 11.73 -0.63 2.55
CA TYR A 96 11.74 -1.06 3.95
C TYR A 96 12.30 0.03 4.87
N LEU A 97 13.35 0.72 4.42
CA LEU A 97 13.89 1.89 5.12
C LEU A 97 12.82 2.99 5.27
N THR A 98 11.99 3.20 4.24
CA THR A 98 10.87 4.16 4.32
C THR A 98 9.82 3.72 5.35
N LEU A 99 9.40 2.46 5.33
CA LEU A 99 8.42 1.95 6.28
C LEU A 99 8.91 2.05 7.73
N THR A 100 10.21 1.85 7.95
CA THR A 100 10.82 1.82 9.29
C THR A 100 11.42 3.15 9.76
N CYS A 101 11.35 4.23 8.96
CA CYS A 101 12.04 5.50 9.26
C CYS A 101 11.49 6.29 10.47
N GLY A 102 10.45 5.80 11.14
CA GLY A 102 9.82 6.46 12.31
C GLY A 102 8.97 7.69 11.96
N TYR A 103 8.92 8.10 10.69
CA TYR A 103 8.09 9.21 10.21
C TYR A 103 6.92 8.75 9.33
N CYS A 104 7.02 7.54 8.78
CA CYS A 104 5.94 6.94 8.02
C CYS A 104 4.81 6.55 8.97
N ALA A 105 3.66 7.18 8.81
CA ALA A 105 2.48 6.94 9.64
C ALA A 105 1.84 5.59 9.30
N GLY A 106 1.92 5.12 8.05
CA GLY A 106 1.27 3.89 7.63
C GLY A 106 1.45 3.62 6.14
N THR A 107 0.79 2.56 5.68
CA THR A 107 0.76 2.15 4.27
C THR A 107 -0.60 2.41 3.68
N ALA A 108 -0.65 3.18 2.60
CA ALA A 108 -1.83 3.34 1.76
C ALA A 108 -1.69 2.44 0.52
N MET A 109 -2.47 1.36 0.49
CA MET A 109 -2.53 0.45 -0.66
C MET A 109 -3.55 0.94 -1.67
N ILE A 110 -3.10 1.18 -2.90
CA ILE A 110 -3.96 1.64 -4.01
C ILE A 110 -4.56 0.44 -4.71
N LEU A 111 -5.83 0.13 -4.43
CA LEU A 111 -6.58 -0.95 -5.06
C LEU A 111 -7.32 -0.42 -6.29
N ASP A 112 -7.09 -1.04 -7.44
CA ASP A 112 -7.95 -0.93 -8.61
C ASP A 112 -9.16 -1.85 -8.50
N ASP A 113 -10.07 -1.74 -9.47
CA ASP A 113 -11.36 -2.45 -9.46
C ASP A 113 -11.22 -3.98 -9.52
N GLU A 114 -10.04 -4.47 -9.89
CA GLU A 114 -9.65 -5.88 -9.95
C GLU A 114 -8.78 -6.30 -8.76
N ALA A 115 -8.47 -5.38 -7.84
CA ALA A 115 -7.54 -5.58 -6.73
C ALA A 115 -6.20 -6.20 -7.16
N MET A 116 -5.68 -5.77 -8.32
CA MET A 116 -4.42 -6.28 -8.90
C MET A 116 -3.21 -6.21 -7.99
N PRO A 117 -3.04 -5.21 -7.07
CA PRO A 117 -1.94 -5.25 -6.10
C PRO A 117 -1.92 -6.54 -5.28
N LEU A 118 -3.07 -7.15 -5.01
CA LEU A 118 -3.17 -8.40 -4.24
C LEU A 118 -2.69 -9.63 -5.03
N THR A 119 -2.28 -9.45 -6.29
CA THR A 119 -1.67 -10.49 -7.13
C THR A 119 -0.17 -10.29 -7.30
N ARG A 120 0.44 -9.29 -6.63
CA ARG A 120 1.83 -8.90 -6.83
C ARG A 120 2.66 -9.22 -5.59
N ALA A 121 3.75 -9.97 -5.78
CA ALA A 121 4.58 -10.45 -4.67
C ALA A 121 5.11 -9.29 -3.81
N TRP A 122 5.64 -8.24 -4.46
CA TRP A 122 6.10 -7.03 -3.79
C TRP A 122 5.00 -6.34 -2.95
N CYS A 123 3.79 -6.17 -3.48
CA CYS A 123 2.70 -5.53 -2.73
C CYS A 123 2.26 -6.37 -1.52
N LEU A 124 2.23 -7.69 -1.64
CA LEU A 124 1.90 -8.57 -0.52
C LEU A 124 3.02 -8.57 0.54
N PHE A 125 4.28 -8.50 0.12
CA PHE A 125 5.41 -8.36 1.02
C PHE A 125 5.39 -7.02 1.76
N GLU A 126 5.02 -5.91 1.08
CA GLU A 126 4.82 -4.60 1.72
C GLU A 126 3.70 -4.64 2.78
N VAL A 127 2.59 -5.36 2.54
CA VAL A 127 1.53 -5.56 3.54
C VAL A 127 2.04 -6.31 4.76
N LEU A 128 2.86 -7.34 4.53
CA LEU A 128 3.47 -8.11 5.60
C LEU A 128 4.34 -7.21 6.50
N GLN A 129 5.25 -6.45 5.89
CA GLN A 129 6.12 -5.53 6.63
C GLN A 129 5.32 -4.43 7.35
N THR A 130 4.25 -3.92 6.72
CA THR A 130 3.35 -2.92 7.32
C THR A 130 2.79 -3.42 8.66
N LYS A 131 2.34 -4.67 8.72
CA LYS A 131 1.74 -5.21 9.94
C LYS A 131 2.79 -5.57 10.99
N GLU A 132 3.92 -6.16 10.59
CA GLU A 132 5.05 -6.40 11.51
C GLU A 132 5.50 -5.11 12.21
N ILE A 133 5.52 -3.99 11.49
CA ILE A 133 5.84 -2.67 12.06
C ILE A 133 4.71 -2.19 12.98
N GLY A 134 3.45 -2.34 12.56
CA GLY A 134 2.29 -1.99 13.37
C GLY A 134 2.21 -2.72 14.71
N ASP A 135 2.63 -3.99 14.74
CA ASP A 135 2.67 -4.78 15.98
C ASP A 135 3.79 -4.35 16.94
N ARG A 136 4.83 -3.68 16.41
CA ARG A 136 5.96 -3.15 17.19
C ARG A 136 5.79 -1.69 17.57
N GLN A 137 4.96 -0.93 16.85
CA GLN A 137 4.83 0.52 16.99
C GLN A 137 3.36 0.96 17.16
N ASN A 138 2.99 1.32 18.38
CA ASN A 138 1.62 1.78 18.69
C ASN A 138 1.19 3.05 17.94
N SER A 139 2.13 3.87 17.44
CA SER A 139 1.83 5.09 16.70
C SER A 139 1.63 4.88 15.19
N PHE A 140 1.86 3.66 14.70
CA PHE A 140 1.73 3.33 13.29
C PHE A 140 0.25 3.03 12.95
N GLU A 141 -0.30 3.76 11.99
CA GLU A 141 -1.70 3.70 11.55
C GLU A 141 -2.02 2.44 10.73
N GLY A 142 -1.02 1.63 10.39
CA GLY A 142 -1.20 0.35 9.72
C GLY A 142 -1.56 0.46 8.24
N LEU A 143 -2.43 -0.42 7.77
CA LEU A 143 -2.79 -0.58 6.36
C LEU A 143 -4.12 0.10 6.01
N TRP A 144 -4.09 1.02 5.05
CA TRP A 144 -5.27 1.73 4.54
C TRP A 144 -5.53 1.33 3.08
N LEU A 145 -6.66 0.66 2.84
CA LEU A 145 -7.07 0.25 1.50
C LEU A 145 -7.79 1.40 0.78
N CYS A 146 -7.22 1.85 -0.33
CA CYS A 146 -7.59 3.09 -1.00
C CYS A 146 -8.05 2.83 -2.42
N THR A 147 -9.23 3.35 -2.78
CA THR A 147 -9.82 3.27 -4.11
C THR A 147 -10.09 4.67 -4.64
N ALA A 148 -10.37 4.80 -5.94
CA ALA A 148 -10.70 6.09 -6.54
C ALA A 148 -11.98 6.72 -5.96
N THR A 149 -12.83 5.91 -5.31
CA THR A 149 -14.07 6.37 -4.67
C THR A 149 -13.89 6.75 -3.21
N GLY A 150 -12.90 6.16 -2.52
CA GLY A 150 -12.72 6.36 -1.08
C GLY A 150 -11.83 5.31 -0.43
N VAL A 151 -11.67 5.47 0.88
CA VAL A 151 -10.91 4.57 1.75
C VAL A 151 -11.88 3.59 2.43
N LEU A 152 -11.58 2.28 2.37
CA LEU A 152 -12.52 1.22 2.76
C LEU A 152 -12.93 1.29 4.23
N HIS A 153 -11.98 1.32 5.16
CA HIS A 153 -12.28 1.34 6.61
C HIS A 153 -13.04 2.60 7.08
N LYS A 154 -13.18 3.62 6.23
CA LYS A 154 -14.00 4.81 6.53
C LYS A 154 -15.43 4.68 6.01
N GLY A 155 -15.81 3.52 5.44
CA GLY A 155 -17.12 3.31 4.81
C GLY A 155 -17.36 4.19 3.58
N LYS A 156 -16.29 4.75 2.99
CA LYS A 156 -16.36 5.67 1.85
C LYS A 156 -16.13 4.99 0.50
N ALA A 157 -15.76 3.71 0.48
CA ALA A 157 -15.62 2.94 -0.73
C ALA A 157 -16.96 2.32 -1.15
N GLY A 158 -17.21 2.19 -2.46
CA GLY A 158 -18.42 1.54 -2.98
C GLY A 158 -18.54 0.07 -2.51
N VAL A 159 -19.76 -0.36 -2.20
CA VAL A 159 -20.07 -1.73 -1.72
C VAL A 159 -19.57 -2.79 -2.71
N ASP A 160 -19.74 -2.55 -4.01
CA ASP A 160 -19.29 -3.48 -5.07
C ASP A 160 -17.77 -3.69 -5.04
N VAL A 161 -17.00 -2.64 -4.74
CA VAL A 161 -15.53 -2.71 -4.65
C VAL A 161 -15.12 -3.50 -3.40
N ALA A 162 -15.79 -3.27 -2.27
CA ALA A 162 -15.56 -4.04 -1.06
C ALA A 162 -15.87 -5.53 -1.25
N MET A 163 -16.95 -5.86 -1.95
CA MET A 163 -17.30 -7.25 -2.29
C MET A 163 -16.26 -7.93 -3.18
N ARG A 164 -15.77 -7.25 -4.23
CA ARG A 164 -14.70 -7.78 -5.10
C ARG A 164 -13.40 -8.02 -4.34
N ILE A 165 -13.04 -7.10 -3.44
CA ILE A 165 -11.88 -7.28 -2.57
C ILE A 165 -12.08 -8.50 -1.68
N ALA A 166 -13.25 -8.66 -1.06
CA ALA A 166 -13.56 -9.83 -0.23
C ALA A 166 -13.49 -11.14 -1.02
N GLU A 167 -14.02 -11.17 -2.25
CA GLU A 167 -13.94 -12.33 -3.15
C GLU A 167 -12.47 -12.68 -3.47
N ARG A 168 -11.67 -11.68 -3.84
CA ARG A 168 -10.24 -11.90 -4.13
C ARG A 168 -9.49 -12.37 -2.87
N LEU A 169 -9.78 -11.80 -1.71
CA LEU A 169 -9.17 -12.23 -0.45
C LEU A 169 -9.49 -13.68 -0.10
N SER A 170 -10.70 -14.15 -0.39
CA SER A 170 -11.08 -15.52 -0.09
C SER A 170 -10.17 -16.55 -0.79
N THR A 171 -9.76 -16.26 -2.02
CA THR A 171 -8.93 -17.13 -2.87
C THR A 171 -7.45 -16.77 -2.86
N LEU A 172 -7.05 -15.67 -2.24
CA LEU A 172 -5.68 -15.17 -2.24
C LEU A 172 -4.68 -16.21 -1.70
N LYS A 173 -3.60 -16.41 -2.46
CA LYS A 173 -2.39 -17.12 -2.05
C LYS A 173 -1.18 -16.32 -2.50
N LEU A 174 -0.22 -16.16 -1.61
CA LEU A 174 1.00 -15.39 -1.85
C LEU A 174 1.96 -16.15 -2.78
N GLU A 175 1.90 -17.48 -2.75
CA GLU A 175 2.56 -18.40 -3.69
C GLU A 175 2.20 -18.05 -5.14
N ASP A 176 0.92 -17.76 -5.40
CA ASP A 176 0.38 -17.45 -6.72
C ASP A 176 0.69 -16.00 -7.16
N ALA A 177 1.30 -15.19 -6.30
CA ALA A 177 1.60 -13.79 -6.61
C ALA A 177 2.79 -13.66 -7.57
N THR A 178 2.76 -12.64 -8.42
CA THR A 178 3.74 -12.46 -9.50
C THR A 178 4.65 -11.27 -9.26
N ALA A 179 5.90 -11.36 -9.72
CA ALA A 179 6.82 -10.23 -9.84
C ALA A 179 7.23 -10.05 -11.31
N SER A 180 7.60 -8.82 -11.69
CA SER A 180 8.08 -8.55 -13.06
C SER A 180 9.50 -9.10 -13.27
N VAL A 181 10.24 -9.31 -12.19
CA VAL A 181 11.59 -9.89 -12.17
C VAL A 181 11.51 -11.19 -11.38
N GLN A 182 11.85 -12.31 -12.00
CA GLN A 182 11.73 -13.62 -11.36
C GLN A 182 12.60 -13.72 -10.09
N LYS A 183 13.83 -13.17 -10.14
CA LYS A 183 14.73 -13.12 -8.98
C LYS A 183 14.08 -12.47 -7.74
N ASP A 184 13.28 -11.43 -7.94
CA ASP A 184 12.58 -10.78 -6.83
C ASP A 184 11.50 -11.69 -6.25
N LYS A 185 10.78 -12.41 -7.11
CA LYS A 185 9.77 -13.39 -6.67
C LYS A 185 10.43 -14.52 -5.88
N ASP A 186 11.52 -15.09 -6.40
CA ASP A 186 12.26 -16.16 -5.74
C ASP A 186 12.76 -15.70 -4.36
N MET A 187 13.34 -14.49 -4.29
CA MET A 187 13.79 -13.89 -3.04
C MET A 187 12.64 -13.73 -2.02
N ILE A 188 11.49 -13.19 -2.45
CA ILE A 188 10.33 -13.01 -1.57
C ILE A 188 9.78 -14.36 -1.09
N ASP A 189 9.72 -15.35 -1.97
CA ASP A 189 9.22 -16.69 -1.65
C ASP A 189 10.14 -17.41 -0.67
N ASP A 190 11.45 -17.30 -0.84
CA ASP A 190 12.45 -17.85 0.09
C ASP A 190 12.34 -17.20 1.47
N LEU A 191 12.13 -15.88 1.53
CA LEU A 191 11.94 -15.14 2.79
C LEU A 191 10.66 -15.59 3.50
N VAL A 192 9.54 -15.62 2.77
CA VAL A 192 8.25 -16.07 3.32
C VAL A 192 8.33 -17.52 3.80
N SER A 193 9.04 -18.38 3.08
CA SER A 193 9.24 -19.78 3.47
C SER A 193 10.03 -19.95 4.78
N GLN A 194 10.94 -19.03 5.07
CA GLN A 194 11.77 -19.04 6.28
C GLN A 194 11.06 -18.42 7.50
N MET A 195 9.97 -17.69 7.30
CA MET A 195 9.21 -17.11 8.40
C MET A 195 8.43 -18.18 9.19
N PRO A 196 8.18 -17.97 10.50
CA PRO A 196 7.37 -18.88 11.30
C PRO A 196 6.00 -19.14 10.67
N GLY A 197 5.73 -20.42 10.34
CA GLY A 197 4.48 -20.85 9.70
C GLY A 197 4.41 -20.68 8.18
N GLY A 198 5.46 -20.14 7.56
CA GLY A 198 5.63 -20.06 6.10
C GLY A 198 4.47 -19.37 5.38
N PHE A 199 4.24 -19.77 4.13
CA PHE A 199 3.14 -19.25 3.32
C PHE A 199 1.75 -19.41 3.95
N ASN A 200 1.49 -20.49 4.68
CA ASN A 200 0.18 -20.70 5.31
C ASN A 200 -0.14 -19.62 6.34
N ALA A 201 0.81 -19.33 7.22
CA ALA A 201 0.67 -18.25 8.20
C ALA A 201 0.56 -16.90 7.49
N MET A 202 1.39 -16.66 6.47
CA MET A 202 1.36 -15.38 5.74
C MET A 202 0.06 -15.17 4.96
N ASN A 203 -0.51 -16.21 4.36
CA ASN A 203 -1.79 -16.16 3.68
C ASN A 203 -2.92 -15.84 4.65
N ALA A 204 -2.98 -16.53 5.80
CA ALA A 204 -3.96 -16.25 6.84
C ALA A 204 -3.84 -14.81 7.34
N PHE A 205 -2.60 -14.37 7.57
CA PHE A 205 -2.28 -13.04 8.04
C PHE A 205 -2.67 -11.94 7.06
N VAL A 206 -2.28 -12.03 5.80
CA VAL A 206 -2.65 -11.05 4.76
C VAL A 206 -4.17 -10.99 4.62
N LYS A 207 -4.85 -12.15 4.58
CA LYS A 207 -6.32 -12.19 4.53
C LYS A 207 -6.96 -11.50 5.73
N GLN A 208 -6.48 -11.78 6.94
CA GLN A 208 -7.00 -11.18 8.16
C GLN A 208 -6.78 -9.65 8.17
N ASN A 209 -5.57 -9.18 7.86
CA ASN A 209 -5.25 -7.75 7.88
C ASN A 209 -6.09 -6.97 6.86
N ILE A 210 -6.26 -7.50 5.65
CA ILE A 210 -7.09 -6.84 4.65
C ILE A 210 -8.57 -6.93 5.03
N ALA A 211 -9.03 -8.06 5.61
CA ALA A 211 -10.39 -8.18 6.14
C ALA A 211 -10.67 -7.18 7.29
N GLU A 212 -9.75 -6.99 8.22
CA GLU A 212 -9.83 -5.98 9.29
C GLU A 212 -9.90 -4.56 8.72
N ALA A 213 -9.08 -4.27 7.69
CA ALA A 213 -9.11 -3.00 6.96
C ALA A 213 -10.39 -2.79 6.12
N THR A 214 -11.18 -3.84 5.87
CA THR A 214 -12.52 -3.73 5.26
C THR A 214 -13.65 -3.63 6.30
N SER A 215 -13.49 -4.24 7.47
CA SER A 215 -14.57 -4.44 8.47
C SER A 215 -14.76 -3.27 9.45
N SER A 216 -13.95 -2.23 9.37
CA SER A 216 -14.09 -0.99 10.16
C SER A 216 -15.16 -0.04 9.62
N ALA A 217 -15.98 -0.49 8.66
CA ALA A 217 -17.27 0.11 8.37
C ALA A 217 -18.14 0.08 9.65
N PRO A 218 -18.75 1.20 10.08
CA PRO A 218 -19.45 1.24 11.36
C PRO A 218 -20.74 0.41 11.31
N LEU A 219 -20.68 -0.85 11.74
CA LEU A 219 -21.87 -1.61 12.18
C LEU A 219 -22.26 -1.22 13.61
N LYS A 220 -22.29 0.08 13.93
CA LYS A 220 -22.99 0.59 15.12
C LYS A 220 -24.31 1.19 14.65
N GLY A 221 -25.34 0.34 14.53
CA GLY A 221 -26.66 0.82 14.09
C GLY A 221 -27.84 -0.14 14.21
N PHE A 222 -27.64 -1.44 14.43
CA PHE A 222 -28.75 -2.38 14.65
C PHE A 222 -28.67 -2.98 16.05
N CYS A 223 -28.95 -2.15 17.05
CA CYS A 223 -29.46 -2.66 18.31
C CYS A 223 -30.98 -2.80 18.15
N CYS A 224 -31.46 -4.04 18.01
CA CYS A 224 -32.87 -4.37 18.08
C CYS A 224 -33.46 -3.78 19.36
N ARG A 225 -34.29 -2.75 19.24
CA ARG A 225 -35.21 -2.36 20.31
C ARG A 225 -36.15 -3.54 20.52
N LYS A 226 -36.05 -4.21 21.68
CA LYS A 226 -37.13 -5.06 22.15
C LYS A 226 -38.35 -4.17 22.41
N PRO A 227 -39.58 -4.61 22.09
CA PRO A 227 -40.78 -3.88 22.45
C PRO A 227 -40.97 -3.97 23.96
N GLU A 228 -41.16 -2.83 24.60
CA GLU A 228 -41.59 -2.73 25.98
C GLU A 228 -43.05 -3.23 26.08
N GLN A 229 -43.26 -4.20 26.97
CA GLN A 229 -44.53 -4.46 27.66
C GLN A 229 -44.26 -4.33 29.15
#